data_AF-F3GM79-F1
#
_entry.id   AF-F3GM79-F1
#
_cell.length_a   1.000
_cell.length_b   1.000
_cell.length_c   1.000
_cell.angle_alpha   90.00
_cell.angle_beta   90.00
_cell.angle_gamma   90.00
#
_symmetry.space_group_name_H-M   'P 1'
#
loop_
_entity.id
_entity.type
_entity.pdbx_description
1 polymer ?
#
loop_
_entity_poly.entity_id
_entity_poly.type
_entity_poly.pdbx_seq_one_letter_code
_entity_poly.pdbx_strand_id
1 'polypeptide(L)'
;TDGEINGFKNGMSRIIQETPVPVIPLALQGLWGSFFSRDPSKTLFRRLWSRVVLVAGSPIAADVATPVDVREEVKALRGKVQ
;
A
#
# COMPACT_ATOMS: atom_id res chain seq x y z
N THR A 1 -9.67 -11.59 6.17
CA THR A 1 -8.40 -10.84 6.07
C THR A 1 -8.36 -9.81 7.17
N ASP A 2 -7.18 -9.48 7.66
CA ASP A 2 -6.90 -8.64 8.85
C ASP A 2 -6.62 -7.16 8.52
N GLY A 3 -6.56 -6.79 7.24
CA GLY A 3 -6.27 -5.43 6.80
C GLY A 3 -4.79 -5.13 6.59
N GLU A 4 -3.94 -6.15 6.77
CA GLU A 4 -2.50 -6.03 6.50
C GLU A 4 -2.19 -6.09 5.00
N ILE A 5 -1.04 -5.49 4.66
CA ILE A 5 -0.56 -5.45 3.27
C ILE A 5 -0.08 -6.86 2.88
N ASN A 6 -0.74 -7.44 1.88
CA ASN A 6 -0.36 -8.73 1.30
C ASN A 6 0.99 -8.67 0.55
N GLY A 7 1.55 -9.85 0.29
CA GLY A 7 2.75 -9.99 -0.54
C GLY A 7 2.56 -9.42 -1.94
N PHE A 8 3.54 -8.66 -2.42
CA PHE A 8 3.61 -8.24 -3.82
C PHE A 8 4.08 -9.43 -4.67
N LYS A 9 3.49 -9.61 -5.85
CA LYS A 9 3.71 -10.79 -6.69
C LYS A 9 4.80 -10.57 -7.74
N ASN A 10 5.32 -11.67 -8.28
CA ASN A 10 6.39 -11.70 -9.29
C ASN A 10 6.09 -10.91 -10.59
N GLY A 11 4.82 -10.60 -10.87
CA GLY A 11 4.46 -9.75 -12.01
C GLY A 11 5.12 -8.36 -11.96
N MET A 12 5.39 -7.85 -10.76
CA MET A 12 6.14 -6.60 -10.57
C MET A 12 7.60 -6.73 -11.07
N SER A 13 8.30 -7.79 -10.64
CA SER A 13 9.67 -8.06 -11.10
C SER A 13 9.72 -8.20 -12.61
N ARG A 14 8.73 -8.85 -13.22
CA ARG A 14 8.65 -8.99 -14.68
C ARG A 14 8.54 -7.64 -15.38
N ILE A 15 7.68 -6.74 -14.89
CA ILE A 15 7.53 -5.39 -15.46
C ILE A 15 8.86 -4.62 -15.40
N ILE A 16 9.56 -4.67 -14.26
CA ILE A 16 10.83 -3.95 -14.07
C ILE A 16 11.95 -4.55 -14.94
N GLN A 17 11.96 -5.88 -15.11
CA GLN A 17 12.90 -6.56 -16.00
C GLN A 17 12.66 -6.20 -17.47
N GLU A 18 11.40 -6.12 -17.90
CA GLU A 18 11.02 -5.73 -19.26
C GLU A 18 11.24 -4.23 -19.50
N THR A 19 11.09 -3.39 -18.47
CA THR A 19 11.23 -1.94 -18.55
C THR A 19 11.84 -1.39 -17.26
N PRO A 20 13.17 -1.20 -17.20
CA PRO A 20 13.86 -0.79 -15.98
C PRO A 20 13.63 0.70 -15.70
N VAL A 21 12.62 0.99 -14.88
CA VAL A 21 12.26 2.34 -14.44
C VAL A 21 12.22 2.41 -12.90
N PRO A 22 12.48 3.60 -12.31
CA PRO A 22 12.32 3.79 -10.88
C PRO A 22 10.90 3.50 -10.42
N VAL A 23 10.76 2.82 -9.29
CA VAL A 23 9.48 2.49 -8.67
C VAL A 23 9.17 3.48 -7.58
N ILE A 24 7.98 4.09 -7.61
CA ILE A 24 7.50 4.96 -6.54
C ILE A 24 6.57 4.16 -5.61
N PRO A 25 6.98 3.88 -4.36
CA PRO A 25 6.11 3.20 -3.39
C PRO A 25 5.00 4.15 -2.94
N LEU A 26 3.76 3.64 -2.92
CA LEU A 26 2.57 4.39 -2.53
C LEU A 26 1.79 3.62 -1.46
N ALA A 27 1.33 4.33 -0.41
CA ALA A 27 0.49 3.74 0.62
C ALA A 27 -0.80 4.54 0.84
N LEU A 28 -1.91 3.81 0.97
CA LEU A 28 -3.21 4.36 1.34
C LEU A 28 -3.43 4.20 2.84
N GLN A 29 -3.74 5.31 3.52
CA GLN A 29 -4.01 5.34 4.95
C GLN A 29 -5.50 5.59 5.21
N GLY A 30 -6.01 5.06 6.33
CA GLY A 30 -7.38 5.36 6.80
C GLY A 30 -8.51 4.58 6.11
N LEU A 31 -8.18 3.58 5.27
CA LEU A 31 -9.17 2.75 4.59
C LEU A 31 -9.75 1.62 5.46
N TRP A 32 -8.93 1.00 6.32
CA TRP A 32 -9.40 -0.09 7.18
C TRP A 32 -10.37 0.42 8.27
N GLY A 33 -11.45 -0.31 8.52
CA GLY A 33 -12.55 0.11 9.39
C GLY A 33 -13.55 1.08 8.74
N SER A 34 -13.33 1.51 7.48
CA SER A 34 -14.33 2.28 6.72
C SER A 34 -15.51 1.40 6.25
N PHE A 35 -16.61 2.03 5.83
CA PHE A 35 -17.79 1.33 5.31
C PHE A 35 -17.46 0.35 4.16
N PHE A 36 -16.55 0.74 3.26
CA PHE A 36 -16.12 -0.08 2.11
C PHE A 36 -15.06 -1.14 2.44
N SER A 37 -14.52 -1.15 3.66
CA SER A 37 -13.50 -2.13 4.05
C SER A 37 -14.10 -3.53 4.24
N ARG A 38 -13.25 -4.56 4.25
CA ARG A 38 -13.62 -5.94 4.61
C ARG A 38 -13.46 -6.23 6.11
N ASP A 39 -13.36 -5.18 6.94
CA ASP A 39 -13.22 -5.31 8.39
C ASP A 39 -14.52 -5.88 9.00
N PRO A 40 -14.48 -7.04 9.69
CA PRO A 40 -15.65 -7.63 10.33
C PRO A 40 -16.19 -6.79 11.49
N SER A 41 -15.35 -5.91 12.06
CA SER A 41 -15.71 -5.00 13.16
C SER A 41 -16.23 -3.64 12.68
N LYS A 42 -16.38 -3.43 11.37
CA LYS A 42 -16.84 -2.15 10.83
C LYS A 42 -18.29 -1.87 11.26
N THR A 43 -18.49 -0.77 11.98
CA THR A 43 -19.82 -0.26 12.33
C THR A 43 -20.36 0.65 11.23
N LEU A 44 -21.59 0.39 10.77
CA LEU A 44 -22.23 1.03 9.62
C LEU A 44 -22.24 2.58 9.70
N PHE A 45 -22.27 3.13 10.91
CA PHE A 45 -22.48 4.56 11.17
C PHE A 45 -21.21 5.33 11.58
N ARG A 46 -20.03 4.70 11.68
CA ARG A 46 -18.87 5.36 12.30
C ARG A 46 -18.19 6.40 11.40
N ARG A 47 -18.45 6.42 10.09
CA ARG A 47 -17.63 7.24 9.17
C ARG A 47 -18.16 7.30 7.73
N LEU A 48 -19.19 8.12 7.48
CA LEU A 48 -19.61 8.47 6.11
C LEU A 48 -18.48 9.18 5.32
N TRP A 49 -17.50 9.78 6.01
CA TRP A 49 -16.32 10.42 5.42
C TRP A 49 -15.04 10.02 6.17
N SER A 50 -14.53 8.80 5.91
CA SER A 50 -13.20 8.43 6.40
C SER A 50 -12.16 9.29 5.69
N ARG A 51 -11.34 10.04 6.44
CA ARG A 51 -10.18 10.74 5.86
C ARG A 51 -9.23 9.70 5.27
N VAL A 52 -9.05 9.76 3.96
CA VAL A 52 -8.10 8.93 3.21
C VAL A 52 -6.89 9.79 2.88
N VAL A 53 -5.70 9.25 3.14
CA VAL A 53 -4.44 9.90 2.80
C VAL A 53 -3.67 8.97 1.87
N LEU A 54 -3.09 9.53 0.81
CA LEU A 54 -2.14 8.86 -0.05
C LEU A 54 -0.75 9.42 0.27
N VAL A 55 0.17 8.54 0.62
CA VAL A 55 1.57 8.90 0.89
C VAL A 55 2.44 8.28 -0.19
N ALA A 56 3.28 9.11 -0.81
CA ALA A 56 4.31 8.67 -1.74
C ALA A 56 5.67 8.67 -1.05
N GLY A 57 6.39 7.56 -1.17
CA GLY A 57 7.77 7.46 -0.69
C GLY A 57 8.77 7.91 -1.75
N SER A 58 10.05 7.79 -1.42
CA SER A 58 11.14 8.10 -2.33
C SER A 58 11.22 7.08 -3.47
N PRO A 59 11.69 7.50 -4.66
CA PRO A 59 11.93 6.57 -5.76
C PRO A 59 12.93 5.48 -5.39
N ILE A 60 12.59 4.23 -5.73
CA ILE A 60 13.47 3.07 -5.59
C ILE A 60 14.03 2.75 -6.97
N ALA A 61 15.35 2.63 -7.08
CA ALA A 61 16.01 2.30 -8.35
C ALA A 61 15.62 0.90 -8.84
N ALA A 62 15.55 0.71 -10.15
CA ALA A 62 15.03 -0.50 -10.78
C ALA A 62 15.81 -1.77 -10.41
N ASP A 63 17.12 -1.65 -10.17
CA ASP A 63 18.04 -2.73 -9.82
C ASP A 63 17.80 -3.31 -8.41
N VAL A 64 17.22 -2.51 -7.50
CA VAL A 64 16.93 -2.90 -6.11
C VAL A 64 15.43 -2.94 -5.79
N ALA A 65 14.56 -2.65 -6.76
CA ALA A 65 13.11 -2.62 -6.57
C ALA A 65 12.47 -4.03 -6.57
N THR A 66 12.83 -4.87 -5.59
CA THR A 66 12.21 -6.19 -5.46
C THR A 66 10.80 -6.11 -4.86
N PRO A 67 9.92 -7.10 -5.11
CA PRO A 67 8.58 -7.11 -4.52
C PRO A 67 8.57 -7.10 -2.98
N VAL A 68 9.60 -7.67 -2.35
CA VAL A 68 9.72 -7.69 -0.89
C VAL A 68 10.10 -6.29 -0.39
N ASP A 69 11.12 -5.68 -0.99
CA ASP A 69 11.62 -4.37 -0.55
C ASP A 69 10.56 -3.28 -0.73
N VAL A 70 9.89 -3.26 -1.88
CA VAL A 70 8.82 -2.27 -2.13
C VAL A 70 7.63 -2.50 -1.20
N ARG A 71 7.32 -3.75 -0.84
CA ARG A 71 6.25 -4.02 0.14
C ARG A 71 6.59 -3.48 1.52
N GLU A 72 7.82 -3.67 1.98
CA GLU A 72 8.24 -3.18 3.30
C GLU A 72 8.24 -1.65 3.35
N GLU A 73 8.65 -0.99 2.26
CA GLU A 73 8.53 0.47 2.14
C GLU A 73 7.05 0.92 2.15
N VAL A 74 6.17 0.28 1.39
CA VAL A 74 4.73 0.58 1.40
C VAL A 74 4.10 0.35 2.78
N LYS A 75 4.55 -0.67 3.53
CA LYS A 75 4.12 -0.89 4.92
C LYS A 75 4.56 0.23 5.84
N ALA A 76 5.81 0.68 5.73
CA ALA A 76 6.33 1.80 6.51
C ALA A 76 5.51 3.07 6.23
N LEU A 77 5.19 3.35 4.96
CA LEU A 77 4.37 4.49 4.55
C LEU A 77 2.91 4.41 5.01
N ARG A 78 2.32 3.21 5.14
CA ARG A 78 0.91 3.04 5.55
C ARG A 78 0.64 3.67 6.91
N GLY A 79 1.55 3.51 7.88
CA GLY A 79 1.50 4.17 9.19
C GLY A 79 0.11 4.32 9.83
N LYS A 80 -0.08 5.41 10.55
CA LYS A 80 -1.41 5.94 10.92
C LYS A 80 -1.70 7.17 10.08
N VAL A 81 -2.97 7.50 9.90
CA VAL A 81 -3.40 8.73 9.23
C VAL A 81 -2.73 9.93 9.92
N GLN A 82 -1.92 10.66 9.16
CA GLN A 82 -1.39 11.97 9.55
C GLN A 82 -2.43 13.06 9.30
#